data_AF-A0A024UT65-F1
#
_entry.id   AF-A0A024UT65-F1
#
_cell.length_a   1.000
_cell.length_b   1.000
_cell.length_c   1.000
_cell.angle_alpha   90.00
_cell.angle_beta   90.00
_cell.angle_gamma   90.00
#
_symmetry.space_group_name_H-M   'P 1'
#
loop_
_entity.id
_entity.type
_entity.pdbx_description
1 polymer ?
#
loop_
_entity_poly.entity_id
_entity_poly.type
_entity_poly.pdbx_seq_one_letter_code
_entity_poly.pdbx_strand_id
1 'polypeptide(L)'
;MASPSTWTRPPKNWAEAPVAHSTSYDDWTNVHSRAFTILRALERLHLLHPTPPLYKRKHGLPDEPEARTQLVLHIVGADFREGNEVSETLRVFDQLLSAFEAQEANAWDDLMLVFVGPNVARKLHGRNERIARLNGKNVYLQYATELWDEYLRSAAYTSPAVVFCFNAGVWGYDEWLPTFQLMMRENPLAPILITSYNECEAIDDSDAIADIEVPIQWHWTIEANPFASLSARASQHDRALYENAFWQCFGAK
;
A
#
# COMPACT_ATOMS: atom_id res chain seq x y z
N MET A 1 -10.37 25.95 0.43
CA MET A 1 -8.97 26.00 0.89
C MET A 1 -8.68 24.63 1.47
N ALA A 2 -7.82 23.83 0.84
CA ALA A 2 -7.47 22.50 1.35
C ALA A 2 -6.63 22.67 2.63
N SER A 3 -6.98 21.94 3.69
CA SER A 3 -6.20 21.91 4.92
C SER A 3 -4.76 21.45 4.61
N PRO A 4 -3.74 22.04 5.26
CA PRO A 4 -2.36 21.64 5.03
C PRO A 4 -2.16 20.18 5.44
N SER A 5 -1.53 19.41 4.54
CA SER A 5 -1.09 18.02 4.71
C SER A 5 -0.49 17.76 6.10
N THR A 6 -1.15 16.91 6.90
CA THR A 6 -0.67 16.47 8.22
C THR A 6 0.44 15.43 8.14
N TRP A 7 0.71 14.88 6.94
CA TRP A 7 1.64 13.76 6.72
C TRP A 7 2.94 14.19 6.03
N THR A 8 3.38 15.43 6.23
CA THR A 8 4.63 15.93 5.64
C THR A 8 5.87 15.54 6.43
N ARG A 9 5.72 15.07 7.68
CA ARG A 9 6.82 14.68 8.56
C ARG A 9 6.40 13.50 9.44
N PRO A 10 7.30 12.56 9.76
CA PRO A 10 7.04 11.56 10.80
C PRO A 10 6.65 12.23 12.12
N PRO A 11 5.82 11.57 12.96
CA PRO A 11 5.52 12.07 14.30
C PRO A 11 6.82 12.37 15.05
N LYS A 12 6.87 13.49 15.78
CA LYS A 12 8.04 13.83 16.62
C LYS A 12 8.26 12.80 17.74
N ASN A 13 7.21 12.07 18.10
CA ASN A 13 7.20 11.07 19.15
C ASN A 13 6.34 9.90 18.71
N TRP A 14 6.95 8.72 18.56
CA TRP A 14 6.27 7.48 18.16
C TRP A 14 5.59 6.78 19.36
N ALA A 15 5.77 7.29 20.58
CA ALA A 15 5.22 6.73 21.81
C ALA A 15 3.82 7.26 22.20
N GLU A 16 3.20 8.09 21.36
CA GLU A 16 1.85 8.64 21.63
C GLU A 16 0.70 7.76 21.09
N ALA A 17 1.02 6.57 20.55
CA ALA A 17 0.03 5.54 20.25
C ALA A 17 -0.44 4.85 21.54
N PRO A 18 -1.76 4.74 21.80
CA PRO A 18 -2.23 4.02 22.98
C PRO A 18 -2.16 2.52 22.71
N VAL A 19 -1.07 1.86 23.09
CA VAL A 19 -1.03 0.39 23.14
C VAL A 19 -0.48 -0.09 24.48
N ALA A 20 -1.36 -0.76 25.22
CA ALA A 20 -0.99 -1.64 26.32
C ALA A 20 -0.40 -2.93 25.73
N HIS A 21 0.90 -3.14 25.92
CA HIS A 21 1.50 -4.34 26.51
C HIS A 21 2.99 -4.40 26.20
N SER A 22 3.74 -4.76 27.24
CA SER A 22 5.20 -4.81 27.28
C SER A 22 5.77 -5.97 26.46
N THR A 23 6.48 -5.62 25.39
CA THR A 23 7.64 -6.34 24.86
C THR A 23 8.61 -5.28 24.35
N SER A 24 9.92 -5.52 24.50
CA SER A 24 11.02 -4.55 24.26
C SER A 24 10.72 -3.61 23.11
N TYR A 25 10.83 -2.29 23.30
CA TYR A 25 10.77 -1.21 22.27
C TYR A 25 10.80 -1.79 20.84
N ASP A 26 9.65 -2.27 20.35
CA ASP A 26 9.52 -2.66 18.96
C ASP A 26 9.85 -1.38 18.21
N ASP A 27 10.74 -1.43 17.23
CA ASP A 27 11.05 -0.23 16.47
C ASP A 27 9.78 0.19 15.72
N TRP A 28 9.00 1.07 16.35
CA TRP A 28 7.74 1.61 15.86
C TRP A 28 7.90 2.19 14.45
N THR A 29 9.10 2.65 14.10
CA THR A 29 9.38 3.12 12.75
C THR A 29 9.40 1.97 11.73
N ASN A 30 9.92 0.80 12.10
CA ASN A 30 9.84 -0.40 11.27
C ASN A 30 8.38 -0.89 11.14
N VAL A 31 7.66 -0.95 12.27
CA VAL A 31 6.27 -1.43 12.30
C VAL A 31 5.36 -0.57 11.41
N HIS A 32 5.48 0.76 11.48
CA HIS A 32 4.55 1.67 10.79
C HIS A 32 5.07 2.27 9.49
N SER A 33 6.33 1.99 9.10
CA SER A 33 6.91 2.54 7.87
C SER A 33 6.00 2.28 6.66
N ARG A 34 5.45 1.07 6.53
CA ARG A 34 4.51 0.70 5.46
C ARG A 34 3.23 1.54 5.50
N ALA A 35 2.58 1.63 6.66
CA ALA A 35 1.34 2.40 6.82
C ALA A 35 1.51 3.87 6.44
N PHE A 36 2.58 4.52 6.91
CA PHE A 36 2.85 5.91 6.58
C PHE A 36 3.29 6.12 5.13
N THR A 37 4.02 5.16 4.55
CA THR A 37 4.36 5.17 3.12
C THR A 37 3.08 5.13 2.28
N ILE A 38 2.11 4.28 2.63
CA ILE A 38 0.80 4.24 1.97
C ILE A 38 0.08 5.58 2.08
N LEU A 39 -0.06 6.12 3.29
CA LEU A 39 -0.76 7.40 3.49
C LEU A 39 -0.14 8.52 2.66
N ARG A 40 1.19 8.59 2.63
CA ARG A 40 1.91 9.61 1.84
C ARG A 40 1.75 9.41 0.34
N ALA A 41 1.75 8.15 -0.11
CA ALA A 41 1.49 7.83 -1.52
C ALA A 41 0.07 8.22 -1.94
N LEU A 42 -0.94 7.83 -1.15
CA LEU A 42 -2.34 8.14 -1.41
C LEU A 42 -2.58 9.65 -1.48
N GLU A 43 -1.94 10.41 -0.60
CA GLU A 43 -1.98 11.87 -0.63
C GLU A 43 -1.36 12.43 -1.93
N ARG A 44 -0.14 12.00 -2.28
CA ARG A 44 0.57 12.47 -3.48
C ARG A 44 -0.12 12.11 -4.78
N LEU A 45 -0.78 10.94 -4.81
CA LEU A 45 -1.57 10.44 -5.93
C LEU A 45 -2.99 11.01 -5.94
N HIS A 46 -3.37 11.83 -4.96
CA HIS A 46 -4.72 12.37 -4.80
C HIS A 46 -5.83 11.30 -4.69
N LEU A 47 -5.52 10.17 -4.07
CA LEU A 47 -6.42 9.02 -3.88
C LEU A 47 -7.16 9.01 -2.54
N LEU A 48 -6.87 9.94 -1.62
CA LEU A 48 -7.60 10.03 -0.34
C LEU A 48 -9.06 10.51 -0.51
N HIS A 49 -9.38 11.17 -1.61
CA HIS A 49 -10.74 11.64 -1.90
C HIS A 49 -11.14 11.11 -3.27
N PRO A 50 -12.21 10.29 -3.39
CA PRO A 50 -12.74 9.93 -4.69
C PRO A 50 -13.07 11.23 -5.44
N THR A 51 -12.60 11.34 -6.68
CA THR A 51 -13.08 12.42 -7.54
C THR A 51 -14.55 12.12 -7.79
N PRO A 52 -15.50 12.96 -7.35
CA PRO A 52 -16.91 12.69 -7.59
C PRO A 52 -17.08 12.52 -9.10
N PRO A 53 -17.82 11.51 -9.58
CA PRO A 53 -18.08 11.44 -10.99
C PRO A 53 -18.78 12.74 -11.40
N LEU A 54 -18.36 13.32 -12.52
CA LEU A 54 -18.96 14.52 -13.13
C LEU A 54 -20.39 14.22 -13.64
N TYR A 55 -21.26 13.63 -12.83
CA TYR A 55 -22.68 13.54 -13.13
C TYR A 55 -23.32 14.86 -12.74
N LYS A 56 -23.48 15.74 -13.75
CA LYS A 56 -24.49 16.80 -13.68
C LYS A 56 -25.83 16.11 -13.45
N ARG A 57 -26.33 16.11 -12.20
CA ARG A 57 -27.67 15.63 -11.85
C ARG A 57 -28.68 16.30 -12.79
N LYS A 58 -29.31 15.52 -13.66
CA LYS A 58 -30.52 15.94 -14.35
C LYS A 58 -31.63 15.90 -13.29
N HIS A 59 -32.12 17.06 -12.87
CA HIS A 59 -33.17 17.19 -11.86
C HIS A 59 -34.32 16.20 -12.10
N GLY A 60 -34.71 15.40 -11.10
CA GLY A 60 -36.04 14.79 -11.07
C GLY A 60 -36.20 13.31 -10.69
N LEU A 61 -35.20 12.61 -10.16
CA LEU A 61 -35.40 11.24 -9.64
C LEU A 61 -35.21 11.19 -8.11
N PRO A 62 -36.00 10.37 -7.39
CA PRO A 62 -35.90 10.25 -5.93
C PRO A 62 -34.52 9.74 -5.50
N ASP A 63 -34.09 10.14 -4.30
CA ASP A 63 -32.79 9.81 -3.71
C ASP A 63 -32.60 8.30 -3.60
N GLU A 64 -32.00 7.66 -4.60
CA GLU A 64 -31.35 6.37 -4.39
C GLU A 64 -30.20 6.57 -3.39
N PRO A 65 -30.04 5.69 -2.40
CA PRO A 65 -28.94 5.79 -1.46
C PRO A 65 -27.62 5.81 -2.25
N GLU A 66 -26.78 6.81 -1.99
CA GLU A 66 -25.48 6.94 -2.67
C GLU A 66 -24.71 5.61 -2.56
N ALA A 67 -24.24 5.11 -3.71
CA ALA A 67 -23.47 3.87 -3.74
C ALA A 67 -22.21 4.04 -2.89
N ARG A 68 -21.98 3.10 -1.97
CA ARG A 68 -20.78 3.10 -1.12
C ARG A 68 -19.52 3.07 -1.99
N THR A 69 -18.56 3.91 -1.63
CA THR A 69 -17.27 4.00 -2.30
C THR A 69 -16.22 3.17 -1.57
N GLN A 70 -15.44 2.37 -2.30
CA GLN A 70 -14.41 1.51 -1.73
C GLN A 70 -13.02 1.85 -2.27
N LEU A 71 -12.05 2.03 -1.37
CA LEU A 71 -10.63 2.12 -1.68
C LEU A 71 -10.00 0.73 -1.58
N VAL A 72 -9.49 0.21 -2.68
CA VAL A 72 -8.83 -1.11 -2.74
C VAL A 72 -7.33 -0.90 -2.90
N LEU A 73 -6.54 -1.38 -1.94
CA LEU A 73 -5.08 -1.29 -1.94
C LEU A 73 -4.51 -2.69 -2.06
N HIS A 74 -3.69 -2.94 -3.07
CA HIS A 74 -2.96 -4.20 -3.20
C HIS A 74 -1.56 -4.06 -2.60
N ILE A 75 -1.18 -4.99 -1.74
CA ILE A 75 0.17 -5.18 -1.25
C ILE A 75 0.70 -6.45 -1.91
N VAL A 76 1.52 -6.29 -2.95
CA VAL A 76 2.00 -7.38 -3.81
C VAL A 76 3.46 -7.68 -3.53
N GLY A 77 3.80 -8.96 -3.49
CA GLY A 77 5.05 -9.42 -2.88
C GLY A 77 4.96 -9.46 -1.36
N ALA A 78 3.74 -9.51 -0.80
CA ALA A 78 3.52 -9.59 0.63
C ALA A 78 4.15 -10.86 1.22
N ASP A 79 4.71 -10.73 2.42
CA ASP A 79 5.36 -11.80 3.15
C ASP A 79 5.03 -11.74 4.66
N PHE A 80 5.83 -12.41 5.47
CA PHE A 80 5.63 -12.44 6.93
C PHE A 80 5.78 -11.05 7.59
N ARG A 81 6.33 -10.04 6.90
CA ARG A 81 6.48 -8.66 7.38
C ARG A 81 5.14 -7.95 7.51
N GLU A 82 4.16 -8.32 6.68
CA GLU A 82 2.78 -7.84 6.79
C GLU A 82 1.97 -8.59 7.87
N GLY A 83 2.62 -9.49 8.62
CA GLY A 83 2.02 -10.26 9.70
C GLY A 83 1.70 -11.70 9.29
N ASN A 84 1.87 -12.62 10.23
CA ASN A 84 1.49 -14.03 10.06
C ASN A 84 0.07 -14.31 10.56
N GLU A 85 -0.56 -13.34 11.23
CA GLU A 85 -1.92 -13.41 11.73
C GLU A 85 -2.66 -12.09 11.48
N VAL A 86 -3.99 -12.15 11.44
CA VAL A 86 -4.85 -10.97 11.25
C VAL A 86 -4.53 -9.85 12.24
N SER A 87 -4.30 -10.19 13.51
CA SER A 87 -3.92 -9.23 14.56
C SER A 87 -2.56 -8.59 14.31
N GLU A 88 -1.59 -9.33 13.77
CA GLU A 88 -0.27 -8.81 13.43
C GLU A 88 -0.36 -7.87 12.23
N THR A 89 -1.13 -8.23 11.21
CA THR A 89 -1.41 -7.36 10.06
C THR A 89 -2.08 -6.06 10.50
N LEU A 90 -3.10 -6.15 11.36
CA LEU A 90 -3.74 -4.96 11.93
C LEU A 90 -2.77 -4.06 12.68
N ARG A 91 -1.77 -4.63 13.37
CA ARG A 91 -0.73 -3.86 14.06
C ARG A 91 0.23 -3.16 13.11
N VAL A 92 0.61 -3.80 11.99
CA VAL A 92 1.48 -3.20 10.96
C VAL A 92 0.79 -2.00 10.29
N PHE A 93 -0.52 -2.09 10.07
CA PHE A 93 -1.31 -1.09 9.36
C PHE A 93 -2.15 -0.17 10.25
N ASP A 94 -2.01 -0.23 11.57
CA ASP A 94 -2.81 0.51 12.55
C ASP A 94 -2.91 2.02 12.29
N GLN A 95 -1.82 2.66 11.82
CA GLN A 95 -1.78 4.09 11.52
C GLN A 95 -2.57 4.43 10.26
N LEU A 96 -2.53 3.54 9.26
CA LEU A 96 -3.36 3.64 8.07
C LEU A 96 -4.83 3.48 8.44
N LEU A 97 -5.16 2.51 9.29
CA LEU A 97 -6.53 2.27 9.76
C LEU A 97 -7.05 3.46 10.59
N SER A 98 -6.26 3.95 11.53
CA SER A 98 -6.59 5.12 12.35
C SER A 98 -6.82 6.37 11.50
N ALA A 99 -5.97 6.60 10.49
CA ALA A 99 -6.15 7.69 9.54
C ALA A 99 -7.39 7.48 8.64
N PHE A 100 -7.70 6.25 8.26
CA PHE A 100 -8.89 5.94 7.48
C PHE A 100 -10.20 6.22 8.24
N GLU A 101 -10.21 5.94 9.54
CA GLU A 101 -11.34 6.14 10.44
C GLU A 101 -11.64 7.60 10.77
N ALA A 102 -10.64 8.47 10.67
CA ALA A 102 -10.81 9.90 10.84
C ALA A 102 -11.69 10.46 9.71
N GLN A 103 -12.92 10.88 10.03
CA GLN A 103 -13.92 11.32 9.03
C GLN A 103 -13.43 12.44 8.11
N GLU A 104 -12.54 13.31 8.59
CA GLU A 104 -12.00 14.43 7.82
C GLU A 104 -10.84 14.03 6.89
N ALA A 105 -10.26 12.85 7.06
CA ALA A 105 -9.03 12.45 6.37
C ALA A 105 -9.27 11.84 4.99
N ASN A 106 -10.45 11.26 4.72
CA ASN A 106 -10.78 10.64 3.44
C ASN A 106 -12.30 10.50 3.24
N ALA A 107 -12.72 10.45 1.98
CA ALA A 107 -14.13 10.38 1.58
C ALA A 107 -14.60 8.97 1.15
N TRP A 108 -13.83 7.94 1.48
CA TRP A 108 -14.18 6.55 1.20
C TRP A 108 -15.03 5.93 2.32
N ASP A 109 -15.97 5.07 1.95
CA ASP A 109 -16.82 4.33 2.89
C ASP A 109 -16.15 3.05 3.37
N ASP A 110 -15.39 2.40 2.49
CA ASP A 110 -14.82 1.08 2.72
C ASP A 110 -13.33 1.05 2.30
N LEU A 111 -12.49 0.41 3.10
CA LEU A 111 -11.08 0.14 2.79
C LEU A 111 -10.89 -1.37 2.65
N MET A 112 -10.28 -1.81 1.55
CA MET A 112 -9.88 -3.20 1.35
C MET A 112 -8.36 -3.25 1.18
N LEU A 113 -7.69 -4.01 2.05
CA LEU A 113 -6.28 -4.35 1.92
C LEU A 113 -6.18 -5.78 1.40
N VAL A 114 -5.57 -5.94 0.23
CA VAL A 114 -5.36 -7.25 -0.41
C VAL A 114 -3.87 -7.58 -0.37
N PHE A 115 -3.52 -8.63 0.35
CA PHE A 115 -2.14 -9.11 0.49
C PHE A 115 -1.92 -10.26 -0.48
N VAL A 116 -1.03 -10.08 -1.45
CA VAL A 116 -0.76 -11.06 -2.51
C VAL A 116 0.71 -11.43 -2.48
N GLY A 117 1.02 -12.71 -2.26
CA GLY A 117 2.39 -13.20 -2.38
C GLY A 117 2.59 -14.62 -1.84
N PRO A 118 3.54 -15.39 -2.39
CA PRO A 118 3.79 -16.79 -2.02
C PRO A 118 4.28 -16.96 -0.58
N ASN A 119 4.77 -15.88 0.04
CA ASN A 119 5.30 -15.86 1.39
C ASN A 119 4.28 -15.36 2.43
N VAL A 120 3.06 -14.99 2.02
CA VAL A 120 1.96 -14.77 2.96
C VAL A 120 1.72 -16.08 3.73
N ALA A 121 1.52 -15.97 5.04
CA ALA A 121 1.36 -17.15 5.89
C ALA A 121 0.25 -18.07 5.36
N ARG A 122 0.56 -19.33 5.07
CA ARG A 122 -0.38 -20.29 4.45
C ARG A 122 -1.72 -20.41 5.17
N LYS A 123 -1.73 -20.24 6.50
CA LYS A 123 -2.95 -20.25 7.32
C LYS A 123 -3.90 -19.08 7.05
N LEU A 124 -3.44 -18.05 6.33
CA LEU A 124 -4.22 -16.90 5.90
C LEU A 124 -4.77 -17.05 4.48
N HIS A 125 -4.28 -18.00 3.68
CA HIS A 125 -4.71 -18.17 2.28
C HIS A 125 -6.24 -18.22 2.14
N GLY A 126 -6.79 -17.39 1.25
CA GLY A 126 -8.22 -17.34 0.94
C GLY A 126 -9.08 -16.72 2.04
N ARG A 127 -8.49 -16.26 3.15
CA ARG A 127 -9.23 -15.56 4.20
C ARG A 127 -9.66 -14.18 3.73
N ASN A 128 -10.92 -13.86 4.00
CA ASN A 128 -11.53 -12.56 3.82
C ASN A 128 -12.12 -12.13 5.17
N GLU A 129 -11.44 -11.22 5.85
CA GLU A 129 -11.81 -10.76 7.18
C GLU A 129 -12.45 -9.38 7.07
N ARG A 130 -13.66 -9.25 7.61
CA ARG A 130 -14.27 -7.94 7.82
C ARG A 130 -13.94 -7.48 9.22
N ILE A 131 -13.10 -6.45 9.30
CA ILE A 131 -12.76 -5.77 10.54
C ILE A 131 -13.82 -4.69 10.77
N ALA A 132 -14.20 -4.50 12.03
CA ALA A 132 -15.40 -3.83 12.51
C ALA A 132 -15.80 -2.53 11.77
N ARG A 133 -17.07 -2.13 11.94
CA ARG A 133 -17.52 -0.77 11.59
C ARG A 133 -16.91 0.24 12.56
N LEU A 134 -16.03 1.09 12.06
CA LEU A 134 -15.47 2.20 12.84
C LEU A 134 -15.98 3.48 12.19
N ASN A 135 -16.79 4.25 12.92
CA ASN A 135 -17.46 5.47 12.45
C ASN A 135 -18.30 5.32 11.16
N GLY A 136 -18.90 4.14 10.94
CA GLY A 136 -19.71 3.84 9.75
C GLY A 136 -18.93 3.40 8.51
N LYS A 137 -17.59 3.40 8.60
CA LYS A 137 -16.69 2.84 7.58
C LYS A 137 -16.39 1.37 7.84
N ASN A 138 -16.13 0.57 6.81
CA ASN A 138 -15.69 -0.82 6.98
C ASN A 138 -14.25 -1.02 6.50
N VAL A 139 -13.54 -1.94 7.15
CA VAL A 139 -12.21 -2.38 6.74
C VAL A 139 -12.27 -3.87 6.40
N TYR A 140 -11.67 -4.25 5.29
CA TYR A 140 -11.59 -5.62 4.81
C TYR A 140 -10.12 -6.00 4.61
N LEU A 141 -9.76 -7.20 5.02
CA LEU A 141 -8.46 -7.80 4.76
C LEU A 141 -8.67 -9.06 3.92
N GLN A 142 -7.95 -9.16 2.82
CA GLN A 142 -7.95 -10.31 1.93
C GLN A 142 -6.53 -10.82 1.75
N TYR A 143 -6.37 -12.14 1.74
CA TYR A 143 -5.05 -12.78 1.62
C TYR A 143 -5.05 -13.80 0.48
N ALA A 144 -4.09 -13.64 -0.43
CA ALA A 144 -3.80 -14.51 -1.54
C ALA A 144 -2.34 -14.97 -1.42
N THR A 145 -2.12 -16.29 -1.35
CA THR A 145 -0.76 -16.85 -1.21
C THR A 145 -0.18 -17.28 -2.56
N GLU A 146 -0.83 -16.87 -3.63
CA GLU A 146 -0.42 -17.14 -4.99
C GLU A 146 0.36 -15.95 -5.58
N LEU A 147 0.91 -16.14 -6.77
CA LEU A 147 1.46 -15.03 -7.56
C LEU A 147 0.33 -14.13 -8.06
N TRP A 148 0.68 -12.90 -8.45
CA TRP A 148 -0.32 -11.90 -8.81
C TRP A 148 -1.16 -12.28 -10.04
N ASP A 149 -0.56 -12.95 -11.02
CA ASP A 149 -1.26 -13.41 -12.22
C ASP A 149 -2.28 -14.54 -11.92
N GLU A 150 -1.99 -15.39 -10.93
CA GLU A 150 -2.92 -16.39 -10.41
C GLU A 150 -4.07 -15.72 -9.65
N TYR A 151 -3.76 -14.73 -8.80
CA TYR A 151 -4.79 -13.96 -8.08
C TYR A 151 -5.71 -13.22 -9.05
N LEU A 152 -5.16 -12.62 -10.11
CA LEU A 152 -5.92 -11.95 -11.17
C LEU A 152 -6.95 -12.88 -11.83
N ARG A 153 -6.62 -14.16 -12.02
CA ARG A 153 -7.52 -15.15 -12.61
C ARG A 153 -8.54 -15.71 -11.61
N SER A 154 -8.41 -15.41 -10.32
CA SER A 154 -9.28 -15.92 -9.27
C SER A 154 -10.63 -15.20 -9.25
N ALA A 155 -11.67 -15.88 -8.78
CA ALA A 155 -12.98 -15.25 -8.55
C ALA A 155 -12.98 -14.22 -7.41
N ALA A 156 -11.88 -14.15 -6.65
CA ALA A 156 -11.72 -13.24 -5.52
C ALA A 156 -10.98 -11.95 -5.91
N TYR A 157 -10.56 -11.82 -7.18
CA TYR A 157 -9.90 -10.62 -7.69
C TYR A 157 -10.80 -9.39 -7.56
N THR A 158 -10.23 -8.32 -7.01
CA THR A 158 -10.82 -6.98 -7.04
C THR A 158 -9.79 -6.03 -7.64
N SER A 159 -10.22 -5.12 -8.51
CA SER A 159 -9.31 -4.16 -9.13
C SER A 159 -8.78 -3.15 -8.10
N PRO A 160 -7.45 -2.91 -8.02
CA PRO A 160 -6.88 -1.95 -7.07
C PRO A 160 -7.03 -0.51 -7.54
N ALA A 161 -7.04 0.43 -6.59
CA ALA A 161 -6.80 1.85 -6.85
C ALA A 161 -5.30 2.17 -6.94
N VAL A 162 -4.46 1.39 -6.26
CA VAL A 162 -2.99 1.49 -6.27
C VAL A 162 -2.39 0.16 -5.82
N VAL A 163 -1.22 -0.17 -6.35
CA VAL A 163 -0.43 -1.35 -5.99
C VAL A 163 0.83 -0.90 -5.23
N PHE A 164 1.13 -1.58 -4.12
CA PHE A 164 2.33 -1.36 -3.31
C PHE A 164 3.18 -2.63 -3.29
N CYS A 165 4.45 -2.51 -3.62
CA CYS A 165 5.45 -3.59 -3.54
C CYS A 165 6.57 -3.15 -2.59
N PHE A 166 6.44 -3.50 -1.31
CA PHE A 166 7.40 -3.08 -0.29
C PHE A 166 8.67 -3.93 -0.34
N ASN A 167 9.82 -3.29 -0.57
CA ASN A 167 11.13 -3.94 -0.56
C ASN A 167 11.16 -5.25 -1.39
N ALA A 168 10.47 -5.22 -2.54
CA ALA A 168 10.17 -6.37 -3.36
C ALA A 168 11.38 -6.99 -4.08
N GLY A 169 12.51 -6.26 -4.13
CA GLY A 169 13.72 -6.67 -4.82
C GLY A 169 13.47 -6.87 -6.31
N VAL A 170 12.93 -5.86 -6.99
CA VAL A 170 12.55 -5.95 -8.42
C VAL A 170 13.74 -6.35 -9.27
N TRP A 171 14.92 -5.79 -9.00
CA TRP A 171 16.16 -6.14 -9.69
C TRP A 171 16.63 -7.59 -9.46
N GLY A 172 16.12 -8.25 -8.41
CA GLY A 172 16.58 -9.57 -7.97
C GLY A 172 15.78 -10.75 -8.52
N TYR A 173 14.63 -10.50 -9.16
CA TYR A 173 13.71 -11.56 -9.62
C TYR A 173 13.12 -11.24 -11.00
N ASP A 174 13.34 -12.13 -11.97
CA ASP A 174 12.88 -11.99 -13.35
C ASP A 174 11.33 -11.97 -13.46
N GLU A 175 10.63 -12.51 -12.45
CA GLU A 175 9.17 -12.59 -12.42
C GLU A 175 8.47 -11.22 -12.27
N TRP A 176 9.17 -10.19 -11.81
CA TRP A 176 8.56 -8.87 -11.57
C TRP A 176 8.19 -8.13 -12.85
N LEU A 177 9.03 -8.16 -13.89
CA LEU A 177 8.77 -7.44 -15.13
C LEU A 177 7.47 -7.93 -15.82
N PRO A 178 7.29 -9.25 -16.07
CA PRO A 178 6.03 -9.76 -16.60
C PRO A 178 4.83 -9.43 -15.71
N THR A 179 5.03 -9.44 -14.39
CA THR A 179 3.99 -9.10 -13.41
C THR A 179 3.54 -7.64 -13.53
N PHE A 180 4.47 -6.68 -13.60
CA PHE A 180 4.14 -5.27 -13.79
C PHE A 180 3.49 -4.99 -15.14
N GLN A 181 3.95 -5.66 -16.21
CA GLN A 181 3.30 -5.57 -17.52
C GLN A 181 1.84 -6.03 -17.45
N LEU A 182 1.55 -7.11 -16.73
CA LEU A 182 0.19 -7.62 -16.56
C LEU A 182 -0.66 -6.67 -15.71
N MET A 183 -0.12 -6.13 -14.61
CA MET A 183 -0.79 -5.12 -13.78
C MET A 183 -1.20 -3.88 -14.57
N MET A 184 -0.28 -3.34 -15.36
CA MET A 184 -0.52 -2.15 -16.18
C MET A 184 -1.49 -2.41 -17.33
N ARG A 185 -1.54 -3.64 -17.88
CA ARG A 185 -2.54 -4.01 -18.90
C ARG A 185 -3.92 -4.17 -18.30
N GLU A 186 -4.03 -4.79 -17.13
CA GLU A 186 -5.30 -5.02 -16.45
C GLU A 186 -5.94 -3.71 -15.97
N ASN A 187 -5.16 -2.87 -15.29
CA ASN A 187 -5.63 -1.58 -14.82
C ASN A 187 -4.61 -0.48 -15.14
N PRO A 188 -4.68 0.13 -16.34
CA PRO A 188 -3.78 1.20 -16.76
C PRO A 188 -3.81 2.44 -15.86
N LEU A 189 -4.88 2.62 -15.07
CA LEU A 189 -5.05 3.78 -14.18
C LEU A 189 -4.49 3.55 -12.79
N ALA A 190 -4.17 2.30 -12.40
CA ALA A 190 -3.62 2.01 -11.09
C ALA A 190 -2.10 2.26 -11.07
N PRO A 191 -1.62 3.26 -10.30
CA PRO A 191 -0.19 3.42 -10.06
C PRO A 191 0.38 2.22 -9.32
N ILE A 192 1.64 1.93 -9.61
CA ILE A 192 2.47 0.91 -8.95
C ILE A 192 3.56 1.66 -8.19
N LEU A 193 3.60 1.46 -6.88
CA LEU A 193 4.61 2.00 -5.99
C LEU A 193 5.51 0.88 -5.52
N ILE A 194 6.82 1.10 -5.65
CA ILE A 194 7.82 0.18 -5.12
C ILE A 194 8.70 0.88 -4.10
N THR A 195 9.23 0.12 -3.15
CA THR A 195 10.22 0.63 -2.18
C THR A 195 11.48 -0.24 -2.16
N SER A 196 12.61 0.33 -1.76
CA SER A 196 13.93 -0.33 -1.75
C SER A 196 14.67 -0.05 -0.44
N TYR A 197 15.65 -0.88 -0.07
CA TYR A 197 16.32 -0.74 1.25
C TYR A 197 17.35 0.39 1.30
N ASN A 198 17.83 0.84 0.15
CA ASN A 198 18.82 1.91 0.00
C ASN A 198 18.76 2.49 -1.43
N GLU A 199 19.55 3.53 -1.69
CA GLU A 199 19.58 4.22 -2.98
C GLU A 199 20.07 3.33 -4.11
N CYS A 200 21.10 2.50 -3.88
CA CYS A 200 21.66 1.62 -4.89
C CYS A 200 20.61 0.61 -5.37
N GLU A 201 19.91 -0.05 -4.45
CA GLU A 201 18.83 -0.96 -4.82
C GLU A 201 17.68 -0.25 -5.54
N ALA A 202 17.39 1.01 -5.18
CA ALA A 202 16.37 1.78 -5.88
C ALA A 202 16.77 2.11 -7.33
N ILE A 203 18.07 2.35 -7.57
CA ILE A 203 18.64 2.50 -8.92
C ILE A 203 18.54 1.19 -9.68
N ASP A 204 18.97 0.08 -9.08
CA ASP A 204 18.90 -1.24 -9.70
C ASP A 204 17.44 -1.61 -10.04
N ASP A 205 16.50 -1.35 -9.13
CA ASP A 205 15.05 -1.54 -9.36
C ASP A 205 14.54 -0.65 -10.52
N SER A 206 14.98 0.62 -10.57
CA SER A 206 14.57 1.56 -11.62
C SER A 206 15.10 1.15 -13.00
N ASP A 207 16.34 0.64 -13.06
CA ASP A 207 16.94 0.15 -14.30
C ASP A 207 16.18 -1.11 -14.78
N ALA A 208 15.84 -2.04 -13.89
CA ALA A 208 15.01 -3.19 -14.23
C ALA A 208 13.60 -2.78 -14.72
N ILE A 209 12.99 -1.76 -14.12
CA ILE A 209 11.69 -1.22 -14.57
C ILE A 209 11.78 -0.56 -15.95
N ALA A 210 12.92 0.05 -16.29
CA ALA A 210 13.13 0.68 -17.59
C ALA A 210 13.11 -0.32 -18.75
N ASP A 211 13.36 -1.60 -18.48
CA ASP A 211 13.31 -2.69 -19.45
C ASP A 211 11.87 -3.22 -19.71
N ILE A 212 10.86 -2.68 -19.03
CA ILE A 212 9.46 -3.04 -19.31
C ILE A 212 9.07 -2.62 -20.73
N GLU A 213 8.67 -3.60 -21.55
CA GLU A 213 8.27 -3.38 -22.95
C GLU A 213 7.05 -2.46 -23.15
N VAL A 214 6.21 -2.31 -22.12
CA VAL A 214 4.99 -1.50 -22.18
C VAL A 214 5.34 -0.06 -21.81
N PRO A 215 4.86 0.96 -22.55
CA PRO A 215 5.17 2.35 -22.22
C PRO A 215 4.76 2.71 -20.79
N ILE A 216 5.74 3.13 -19.99
CA ILE A 216 5.53 3.58 -18.62
C ILE A 216 5.47 5.11 -18.51
N GLN A 217 4.74 5.59 -17.52
CA GLN A 217 4.79 6.96 -17.03
C GLN A 217 5.24 6.96 -15.57
N TRP A 218 6.29 7.71 -15.26
CA TRP A 218 6.69 7.97 -13.89
C TRP A 218 5.78 9.03 -13.27
N HIS A 219 5.16 8.71 -12.14
CA HIS A 219 4.52 9.70 -11.27
C HIS A 219 5.57 10.46 -10.46
N TRP A 220 6.59 9.74 -10.00
CA TRP A 220 7.86 10.27 -9.52
C TRP A 220 8.94 9.18 -9.63
N THR A 221 10.17 9.61 -9.91
CA THR A 221 11.35 8.74 -9.95
C THR A 221 11.85 8.44 -8.55
N ILE A 222 13.06 7.86 -8.44
CA ILE A 222 13.72 7.56 -7.16
C ILE A 222 13.84 8.83 -6.30
N GLU A 223 13.38 8.73 -5.06
CA GLU A 223 13.63 9.71 -3.99
C GLU A 223 13.64 8.99 -2.63
N ALA A 224 14.18 9.66 -1.61
CA ALA A 224 14.14 9.14 -0.24
C ALA A 224 12.70 9.15 0.29
N ASN A 225 12.30 8.06 0.94
CA ASN A 225 11.00 7.97 1.60
C ASN A 225 11.07 8.66 2.98
N PRO A 226 10.25 9.69 3.24
CA PRO A 226 10.24 10.36 4.54
C PRO A 226 9.79 9.48 5.71
N PHE A 227 9.24 8.30 5.43
CA PHE A 227 8.73 7.32 6.39
C PHE A 227 9.49 5.99 6.36
N ALA A 228 10.75 6.02 5.90
CA ALA A 228 11.67 4.91 6.05
C ALA A 228 11.77 4.44 7.51
N SER A 229 12.00 3.14 7.73
CA SER A 229 12.38 2.65 9.05
C SER A 229 13.72 3.26 9.47
N LEU A 230 13.84 3.61 10.75
CA LEU A 230 15.07 4.12 11.34
C LEU A 230 15.99 3.00 11.83
N SER A 231 15.51 1.75 11.91
CA SER A 231 16.36 0.60 12.25
C SER A 231 17.02 0.02 11.01
N ALA A 232 18.35 -0.11 11.10
CA ALA A 232 19.12 -0.86 10.13
C ALA A 232 18.82 -2.35 10.26
N ARG A 233 18.64 -3.02 9.13
CA ARG A 233 18.64 -4.48 9.05
C ARG A 233 20.06 -5.01 9.07
N ALA A 234 20.23 -6.19 9.64
CA ALA A 234 21.44 -6.97 9.44
C ALA A 234 21.61 -7.24 7.93
N SER A 235 22.77 -6.86 7.40
CA SER A 235 23.16 -7.07 6.01
C SER A 235 24.43 -7.92 6.00
N GLN A 236 24.54 -8.81 5.02
CA GLN A 236 25.78 -9.55 4.75
C GLN A 236 26.81 -8.68 4.00
N HIS A 237 26.40 -7.50 3.54
CA HIS A 237 27.23 -6.53 2.85
C HIS A 237 27.47 -5.30 3.74
N ASP A 238 28.55 -4.56 3.50
CA ASP A 238 28.92 -3.34 4.25
C ASP A 238 27.94 -2.15 4.09
N ARG A 239 26.77 -2.37 3.49
CA ARG A 239 25.75 -1.35 3.25
C ARG A 239 24.62 -1.50 4.27
N ALA A 240 24.27 -0.40 4.92
CA ALA A 240 23.10 -0.34 5.79
C ALA A 240 21.81 -0.43 4.96
N LEU A 241 20.90 -1.29 5.41
CA LEU A 241 19.61 -1.54 4.77
C LEU A 241 18.51 -1.05 5.70
N TYR A 242 17.61 -0.19 5.23
CA TYR A 242 16.49 0.32 6.01
C TYR A 242 15.18 0.01 5.29
N GLU A 243 14.19 -0.54 5.98
CA GLU A 243 12.89 -0.84 5.36
C GLU A 243 12.29 0.43 4.74
N ASN A 244 11.82 0.30 3.50
CA ASN A 244 11.24 1.36 2.70
C ASN A 244 12.06 2.66 2.65
N ALA A 245 13.39 2.58 2.58
CA ALA A 245 14.28 3.76 2.60
C ALA A 245 14.07 4.69 1.40
N PHE A 246 13.89 4.10 0.23
CA PHE A 246 13.66 4.79 -1.03
C PHE A 246 12.36 4.28 -1.64
N TRP A 247 11.73 5.12 -2.44
CA TRP A 247 10.47 4.81 -3.09
C TRP A 247 10.38 5.49 -4.45
N GLN A 248 9.63 4.88 -5.35
CA GLN A 248 9.38 5.37 -6.70
C GLN A 248 8.02 4.87 -7.17
N CYS A 249 7.40 5.59 -8.09
CA CYS A 249 6.05 5.24 -8.55
C CYS A 249 5.88 5.49 -10.04
N PHE A 250 5.35 4.47 -10.71
CA PHE A 250 5.10 4.46 -12.14
C PHE A 250 3.74 3.83 -12.44
N GLY A 251 3.29 3.95 -13.68
CA GLY A 251 2.07 3.33 -14.18
C GLY A 251 2.11 3.23 -15.70
N ALA A 252 1.01 2.77 -16.31
CA ALA A 252 0.88 2.79 -17.75
C ALA A 252 0.83 4.23 -18.27
N LYS A 253 1.38 4.47 -19.46
CA LYS A 253 1.29 5.75 -20.17
C LYS A 253 0.02 5.88 -21.02
#